data_AF-A0A6M2ESE3-F1
#
_entry.id   AF-A0A6M2ESE3-F1
#
_cell.length_a   1.000
_cell.length_b   1.000
_cell.length_c   1.000
_cell.angle_alpha   90.00
_cell.angle_beta   90.00
_cell.angle_gamma   90.00
#
_symmetry.space_group_name_H-M   'P 1'
#
loop_
_entity.id
_entity.type
_entity.pdbx_description
1 polymer ?
#
loop_
_entity_poly.entity_id
_entity_poly.type
_entity_poly.pdbx_seq_one_letter_code
_entity_poly.pdbx_strand_id
1 'polypeptide(L)'
;MATTSEIVNKLNLQPHPEGGFYSETFRDTSVVLSSSQLPSEYKVDRAVSTSIYFLLPSGNVSLLHRIPCAETWHFYLGEPLTILEFNENNGQVKLTSIGSDLVGDNQQPQYTVPGNVWFGAFPTKDYNISPDSMVAKTAPRDGESHYSLVGCTCAPAFQYEDFELAKRSYLISRFPNYEPLISLLTLPE
;
A
#
# COMPACT_ATOMS: atom_id res chain seq x y z
N MET A 1 -18.90 10.75 -10.58
CA MET A 1 -18.44 9.46 -9.99
C MET A 1 -18.98 9.39 -8.57
N ALA A 2 -19.12 8.19 -7.99
CA ALA A 2 -19.46 8.08 -6.57
C ALA A 2 -18.38 8.77 -5.73
N THR A 3 -18.77 9.42 -4.66
CA THR A 3 -17.87 10.06 -3.68
C THR A 3 -17.20 9.01 -2.80
N THR A 4 -16.11 9.39 -2.14
CA THR A 4 -15.43 8.57 -1.13
C THR A 4 -16.43 8.08 -0.07
N SER A 5 -17.23 8.98 0.50
CA SER A 5 -18.21 8.62 1.53
C SER A 5 -19.29 7.66 1.02
N GLU A 6 -19.77 7.81 -0.22
CA GLU A 6 -20.72 6.87 -0.81
C GLU A 6 -20.11 5.46 -0.98
N ILE A 7 -18.84 5.37 -1.40
CA ILE A 7 -18.15 4.09 -1.56
C ILE A 7 -17.87 3.43 -0.21
N VAL A 8 -17.36 4.20 0.76
CA VAL A 8 -17.10 3.73 2.13
C VAL A 8 -18.37 3.13 2.72
N ASN A 9 -19.50 3.82 2.61
CA ASN A 9 -20.79 3.32 3.08
C ASN A 9 -21.27 2.12 2.28
N LYS A 10 -21.14 2.12 0.95
CA LYS A 10 -21.63 1.03 0.10
C LYS A 10 -20.88 -0.29 0.32
N LEU A 11 -19.57 -0.21 0.55
CA LEU A 11 -18.68 -1.37 0.72
C LEU A 11 -18.40 -1.68 2.20
N ASN A 12 -19.03 -0.96 3.13
CA ASN A 12 -18.82 -1.07 4.58
C ASN A 12 -17.34 -0.95 4.99
N LEU A 13 -16.60 -0.04 4.36
CA LEU A 13 -15.18 0.14 4.65
C LEU A 13 -15.00 0.78 6.04
N GLN A 14 -13.95 0.37 6.75
CA GLN A 14 -13.54 0.92 8.04
C GLN A 14 -12.20 1.63 7.90
N PRO A 15 -11.88 2.65 8.72
CA PRO A 15 -10.54 3.26 8.71
C PRO A 15 -9.44 2.21 8.92
N HIS A 16 -8.38 2.25 8.12
CA HIS A 16 -7.23 1.35 8.26
C HIS A 16 -6.13 2.00 9.12
N PRO A 17 -5.40 1.25 9.98
CA PRO A 17 -4.32 1.81 10.81
C PRO A 17 -3.21 2.51 10.03
N GLU A 18 -2.94 2.07 8.81
CA GLU A 18 -1.93 2.67 7.94
C GLU A 18 -2.42 3.89 7.16
N GLY A 19 -3.71 4.23 7.26
CA GLY A 19 -4.38 5.29 6.48
C GLY A 19 -5.33 4.74 5.41
N GLY A 20 -6.29 5.56 5.00
CA GLY A 20 -7.38 5.15 4.10
C GLY A 20 -8.44 4.30 4.80
N PHE A 21 -9.19 3.54 4.00
CA PHE A 21 -10.28 2.68 4.46
C PHE A 21 -10.15 1.29 3.85
N TYR A 22 -10.59 0.26 4.56
CA TYR A 22 -10.52 -1.12 4.09
C TYR A 22 -11.70 -1.98 4.54
N SER A 23 -11.87 -3.13 3.90
CA SER A 23 -12.77 -4.20 4.37
C SER A 23 -12.28 -5.55 3.84
N GLU A 24 -12.12 -6.54 4.71
CA GLU A 24 -11.80 -7.91 4.29
C GLU A 24 -13.03 -8.56 3.64
N THR A 25 -12.87 -8.98 2.38
CA THR A 25 -13.95 -9.56 1.57
C THR A 25 -13.83 -11.07 1.42
N PHE A 26 -12.65 -11.62 1.68
CA PHE A 26 -12.36 -13.03 1.52
C PHE A 26 -11.22 -13.48 2.44
N ARG A 27 -11.37 -14.69 3.01
CA ARG A 27 -10.33 -15.42 3.72
C ARG A 27 -10.52 -16.92 3.48
N ASP A 28 -9.53 -17.55 2.86
CA ASP A 28 -9.58 -18.97 2.52
C ASP A 28 -9.12 -19.87 3.67
N THR A 29 -10.07 -20.37 4.44
CA THR A 29 -9.83 -21.30 5.56
C THR A 29 -9.94 -22.76 5.18
N SER A 30 -10.00 -23.09 3.88
CA SER A 30 -10.07 -24.49 3.41
C SER A 30 -8.82 -25.30 3.79
N VAL A 31 -7.67 -24.62 3.89
CA VAL A 31 -6.41 -25.17 4.38
C VAL A 31 -5.79 -24.19 5.38
N VAL A 32 -5.20 -24.72 6.44
CA VAL A 32 -4.39 -23.97 7.40
C VAL A 32 -2.92 -24.37 7.22
N LEU A 33 -2.10 -23.39 6.85
CA LEU A 33 -0.65 -23.51 6.75
C LEU A 33 -0.06 -23.33 8.15
N SER A 34 0.55 -24.37 8.70
CA SER A 34 1.19 -24.27 10.01
C SER A 34 2.41 -23.35 9.94
N SER A 35 2.54 -22.46 10.92
CA SER A 35 3.74 -21.63 11.15
C SER A 35 5.03 -22.43 11.13
N SER A 36 5.02 -23.69 11.60
CA SER A 36 6.17 -24.59 11.56
C SER A 36 6.65 -24.97 10.14
N GLN A 37 5.81 -24.77 9.13
CA GLN A 37 6.08 -25.05 7.72
C GLN A 37 6.29 -23.77 6.90
N LEU A 38 6.13 -22.60 7.53
CA LEU A 38 6.31 -21.28 6.92
C LEU A 38 7.70 -20.71 7.25
N PRO A 39 8.19 -19.74 6.46
CA PRO A 39 9.35 -18.95 6.83
C PRO A 39 9.20 -18.31 8.23
N SER A 40 10.31 -18.06 8.92
CA SER A 40 10.34 -17.59 10.31
C SER A 40 9.68 -16.22 10.53
N GLU A 41 9.49 -15.44 9.46
CA GLU A 41 8.82 -14.15 9.47
C GLU A 41 7.31 -14.28 9.74
N TYR A 42 6.72 -15.46 9.50
CA TYR A 42 5.32 -15.75 9.81
C TYR A 42 5.17 -16.18 11.27
N LYS A 43 4.54 -15.34 12.09
CA LYS A 43 4.51 -15.54 13.56
C LYS A 43 3.40 -16.45 14.06
N VAL A 44 2.41 -16.75 13.21
CA VAL A 44 1.23 -17.58 13.55
C VAL A 44 0.84 -18.47 12.35
N ASP A 45 -0.14 -19.35 12.50
CA ASP A 45 -0.64 -20.15 11.37
C ASP A 45 -1.41 -19.28 10.35
N ARG A 46 -1.44 -19.70 9.08
CA ARG A 46 -2.03 -18.91 7.98
C ARG A 46 -3.19 -19.64 7.32
N ALA A 47 -4.26 -18.90 7.04
CA ALA A 47 -5.17 -19.26 5.95
C ALA A 47 -4.42 -19.18 4.60
N VAL A 48 -4.95 -19.80 3.54
CA VAL A 48 -4.27 -19.85 2.24
C VAL A 48 -4.10 -18.46 1.65
N SER A 49 -5.15 -17.64 1.72
CA SER A 49 -5.11 -16.27 1.20
C SER A 49 -6.21 -15.40 1.81
N THR A 50 -6.05 -14.09 1.65
CA THR A 50 -7.06 -13.07 1.97
C THR A 50 -7.19 -12.08 0.83
N SER A 51 -8.36 -11.48 0.70
CA SER A 51 -8.56 -10.30 -0.15
C SER A 51 -9.32 -9.22 0.60
N ILE A 52 -8.98 -7.96 0.34
CA ILE A 52 -9.64 -6.78 0.89
C ILE A 52 -10.04 -5.82 -0.22
N TYR A 53 -11.03 -4.98 0.04
CA TYR A 53 -11.10 -3.66 -0.59
C TYR A 53 -10.21 -2.69 0.19
N PHE A 54 -9.55 -1.78 -0.52
CA PHE A 54 -8.82 -0.65 0.06
C PHE A 54 -9.14 0.62 -0.72
N LEU A 55 -9.48 1.70 -0.03
CA LEU A 55 -9.78 3.00 -0.61
C LEU A 55 -8.88 4.07 0.02
N LEU A 56 -8.19 4.81 -0.83
CA LEU A 56 -7.32 5.90 -0.40
C LEU A 56 -7.77 7.25 -1.00
N PRO A 57 -8.32 8.16 -0.19
CA PRO A 57 -8.67 9.51 -0.63
C PRO A 57 -7.42 10.36 -0.89
N SER A 58 -7.55 11.38 -1.75
CA SER A 58 -6.55 12.45 -1.87
C SER A 58 -6.33 13.14 -0.52
N GLY A 59 -5.07 13.47 -0.24
CA GLY A 59 -4.63 14.02 1.04
C GLY A 59 -4.29 12.96 2.10
N ASN A 60 -4.59 11.69 1.85
CA ASN A 60 -4.18 10.56 2.68
C ASN A 60 -3.02 9.78 2.04
N VAL A 61 -2.38 8.96 2.85
CA VAL A 61 -1.35 8.01 2.42
C VAL A 61 -1.59 6.66 3.11
N SER A 62 -1.13 5.58 2.49
CA SER A 62 -0.85 4.31 3.17
C SER A 62 0.61 4.39 3.67
N LEU A 63 0.76 4.40 4.99
CA LEU A 63 2.05 4.52 5.68
C LEU A 63 2.97 3.36 5.31
N LEU A 64 4.28 3.62 5.34
CA LEU A 64 5.30 2.61 5.12
C LEU A 64 5.18 1.48 6.12
N HIS A 65 5.02 0.27 5.59
CA HIS A 65 4.89 -0.95 6.36
C HIS A 65 5.57 -2.12 5.64
N ARG A 66 5.66 -3.25 6.34
CA ARG A 66 6.21 -4.50 5.82
C ARG A 66 5.40 -5.67 6.34
N ILE A 67 5.17 -6.63 5.45
CA ILE A 67 4.50 -7.90 5.72
C ILE A 67 5.25 -9.03 5.00
N PRO A 68 5.20 -10.28 5.51
CA PRO A 68 5.97 -11.38 4.94
C PRO A 68 5.33 -11.99 3.68
N CYS A 69 4.01 -11.84 3.51
CA CYS A 69 3.30 -12.28 2.31
C CYS A 69 3.53 -11.33 1.13
N ALA A 70 3.52 -11.89 -0.07
CA ALA A 70 3.36 -11.06 -1.26
C ALA A 70 1.94 -10.48 -1.30
N GLU A 71 1.83 -9.21 -1.66
CA GLU A 71 0.56 -8.51 -1.74
C GLU A 71 0.32 -8.03 -3.17
N THR A 72 -0.76 -8.50 -3.77
CA THR A 72 -1.19 -8.09 -5.11
C THR A 72 -2.25 -7.02 -5.02
N TRP A 73 -1.95 -5.87 -5.61
CA TRP A 73 -2.81 -4.70 -5.73
C TRP A 73 -3.53 -4.72 -7.08
N HIS A 74 -4.84 -4.51 -7.06
CA HIS A 74 -5.72 -4.52 -8.23
C HIS A 74 -6.46 -3.19 -8.31
N PHE A 75 -6.24 -2.42 -9.38
CA PHE A 75 -6.94 -1.16 -9.59
C PHE A 75 -8.40 -1.41 -10.00
N TYR A 76 -9.35 -0.74 -9.33
CA TYR A 76 -10.78 -0.87 -9.62
C TYR A 76 -11.41 0.42 -10.13
N LEU A 77 -11.23 1.53 -9.40
CA LEU A 77 -11.91 2.79 -9.69
C LEU A 77 -11.13 4.00 -9.17
N GLY A 78 -11.32 5.15 -9.82
CA GLY A 78 -10.83 6.44 -9.36
C GLY A 78 -9.59 6.89 -10.14
N GLU A 79 -8.66 7.49 -9.43
CA GLU A 79 -7.40 8.01 -9.97
C GLU A 79 -6.25 7.05 -9.68
N PRO A 80 -5.14 7.11 -10.45
CA PRO A 80 -4.00 6.23 -10.22
C PRO A 80 -3.42 6.37 -8.81
N LEU A 81 -2.92 5.25 -8.29
CA LEU A 81 -2.23 5.13 -7.01
C LEU A 81 -0.77 4.78 -7.27
N THR A 82 0.16 5.42 -6.57
CA THR A 82 1.58 5.04 -6.63
C THR A 82 1.93 4.20 -5.43
N ILE A 83 2.49 3.02 -5.70
CA ILE A 83 3.11 2.14 -4.70
C ILE A 83 4.61 2.47 -4.67
N LEU A 84 5.11 2.80 -3.49
CA LEU A 84 6.52 3.03 -3.21
C LEU A 84 7.10 1.81 -2.52
N GLU A 85 8.23 1.30 -3.02
CA GLU A 85 8.96 0.17 -2.43
C GLU A 85 10.42 0.55 -2.16
N PHE A 86 10.92 0.20 -0.98
CA PHE A 86 12.32 0.33 -0.61
C PHE A 86 13.00 -1.03 -0.65
N ASN A 87 14.01 -1.16 -1.50
CA ASN A 87 14.81 -2.38 -1.60
C ASN A 87 16.06 -2.28 -0.71
N GLU A 88 16.02 -2.98 0.43
CA GLU A 88 17.14 -2.99 1.39
C GLU A 88 18.41 -3.66 0.84
N ASN A 89 18.33 -4.49 -0.22
CA ASN A 89 19.49 -5.21 -0.76
C ASN A 89 20.39 -4.31 -1.63
N ASN A 90 19.82 -3.32 -2.31
CA ASN A 90 20.57 -2.44 -3.22
C ASN A 90 20.41 -0.95 -2.90
N GLY A 91 19.63 -0.59 -1.88
CA GLY A 91 19.39 0.80 -1.48
C GLY A 91 18.49 1.58 -2.43
N GLN A 92 17.86 0.92 -3.41
CA GLN A 92 17.03 1.58 -4.42
C GLN A 92 15.59 1.70 -3.97
N VAL A 93 14.93 2.72 -4.53
CA VAL A 93 13.50 2.97 -4.40
C VAL A 93 12.83 2.69 -5.73
N LYS A 94 11.69 2.00 -5.70
CA LYS A 94 10.83 1.75 -6.86
C LYS A 94 9.49 2.44 -6.66
N LEU A 95 9.01 3.09 -7.72
CA LEU A 95 7.69 3.69 -7.80
C LEU A 95 6.90 2.97 -8.88
N THR A 96 5.78 2.36 -8.51
CA THR A 96 4.89 1.66 -9.44
C THR A 96 3.54 2.35 -9.43
N SER A 97 3.12 2.94 -10.56
CA SER A 97 1.79 3.55 -10.67
C SER A 97 0.77 2.51 -11.13
N ILE A 98 -0.20 2.20 -10.27
CA ILE A 98 -1.34 1.37 -10.63
C ILE A 98 -2.53 2.23 -11.06
N GLY A 99 -3.22 1.80 -12.12
CA GLY A 99 -4.25 2.58 -12.78
C GLY A 99 -4.68 1.97 -14.11
N SER A 100 -5.50 2.68 -14.87
CA SER A 100 -6.10 2.20 -16.13
C SER A 100 -5.47 2.76 -17.40
N ASP A 101 -4.55 3.73 -17.31
CA ASP A 101 -3.87 4.28 -18.50
C ASP A 101 -2.56 3.52 -18.81
N LEU A 102 -2.69 2.43 -19.56
CA LEU A 102 -1.59 1.53 -19.90
C LEU A 102 -0.55 2.13 -20.86
N VAL A 103 -0.94 3.12 -21.68
CA VAL A 103 -0.10 3.60 -22.80
C VAL A 103 0.37 5.03 -22.59
N GLY A 104 -0.48 5.92 -22.07
CA GLY A 104 -0.09 7.31 -21.83
C GLY A 104 0.88 7.41 -20.67
N ASP A 105 0.40 7.06 -19.47
CA ASP A 105 1.16 7.16 -18.22
C ASP A 105 1.87 5.85 -17.82
N ASN A 106 1.82 4.80 -18.65
CA ASN A 106 2.41 3.48 -18.36
C ASN A 106 1.94 2.91 -17.00
N GLN A 107 0.66 3.13 -16.67
CA GLN A 107 0.04 2.59 -15.48
C GLN A 107 -0.29 1.10 -15.69
N GLN A 108 -0.37 0.36 -14.61
CA GLN A 108 -0.72 -1.06 -14.65
C GLN A 108 -1.96 -1.35 -13.79
N PRO A 109 -2.97 -2.07 -14.30
CA PRO A 109 -4.15 -2.41 -13.50
C PRO A 109 -3.85 -3.35 -12.33
N GLN A 110 -2.68 -4.01 -12.34
CA GLN A 110 -2.28 -4.95 -11.31
C GLN A 110 -0.79 -4.84 -11.02
N TYR A 111 -0.41 -4.99 -9.75
CA TYR A 111 0.99 -5.10 -9.34
C TYR A 111 1.11 -5.99 -8.11
N THR A 112 2.23 -6.69 -7.95
CA THR A 112 2.52 -7.48 -6.74
C THR A 112 3.77 -6.94 -6.07
N VAL A 113 3.60 -6.47 -4.83
CA VAL A 113 4.72 -6.18 -3.92
C VAL A 113 5.23 -7.51 -3.35
N PRO A 114 6.53 -7.82 -3.45
CA PRO A 114 7.09 -9.01 -2.82
C PRO A 114 6.99 -8.94 -1.29
N GLY A 115 6.90 -10.10 -0.65
CA GLY A 115 6.97 -10.19 0.81
C GLY A 115 8.31 -9.66 1.36
N ASN A 116 8.27 -9.17 2.59
CA ASN A 116 9.41 -8.61 3.32
C ASN A 116 10.05 -7.36 2.70
N VAL A 117 9.31 -6.64 1.85
CA VAL A 117 9.70 -5.33 1.32
C VAL A 117 9.02 -4.23 2.14
N TRP A 118 9.74 -3.13 2.40
CA TRP A 118 9.11 -1.91 2.95
C TRP A 118 8.37 -1.19 1.83
N PHE A 119 7.07 -1.01 1.98
CA PHE A 119 6.27 -0.34 0.98
C PHE A 119 5.15 0.50 1.60
N GLY A 120 4.66 1.45 0.83
CA GLY A 120 3.51 2.29 1.16
C GLY A 120 2.90 2.82 -0.14
N ALA A 121 1.82 3.58 -0.03
CA ALA A 121 1.16 4.10 -1.21
C ALA A 121 0.55 5.49 -1.02
N PHE A 122 0.37 6.21 -2.11
CA PHE A 122 -0.29 7.51 -2.11
C PHE A 122 -1.00 7.76 -3.45
N PRO A 123 -2.07 8.59 -3.49
CA PRO A 123 -2.72 8.95 -4.74
C PRO A 123 -1.73 9.66 -5.65
N THR A 124 -1.47 9.11 -6.85
CA THR A 124 -0.35 9.53 -7.72
C THR A 124 -0.36 11.03 -8.00
N LYS A 125 -1.55 11.62 -8.15
CA LYS A 125 -1.72 13.04 -8.50
C LYS A 125 -1.56 14.02 -7.32
N ASP A 126 -1.31 13.55 -6.09
CA ASP A 126 -1.05 14.42 -4.93
C ASP A 126 0.41 14.89 -4.85
N TYR A 127 1.31 14.22 -5.56
CA TYR A 127 2.75 14.42 -5.43
C TYR A 127 3.43 14.35 -6.80
N ASN A 128 4.32 15.30 -7.06
CA ASN A 128 5.31 15.15 -8.12
C ASN A 128 6.62 14.67 -7.48
N ILE A 129 7.10 13.51 -7.94
CA ILE A 129 8.39 12.96 -7.53
C ILE A 129 9.36 13.12 -8.69
N SER A 130 10.42 13.87 -8.48
CA SER A 130 11.48 14.06 -9.47
C SER A 130 12.46 12.88 -9.50
N PRO A 131 13.29 12.74 -10.55
CA PRO A 131 14.27 11.66 -10.64
C PRO A 131 15.30 11.63 -9.49
N ASP A 132 15.59 12.77 -8.88
CA ASP A 132 16.44 12.92 -7.68
C ASP A 132 15.67 12.73 -6.36
N SER A 133 14.44 12.20 -6.43
CA SER A 133 13.60 11.84 -5.28
C SER A 133 13.14 13.03 -4.43
N MET A 134 13.13 14.23 -5.00
CA MET A 134 12.48 15.38 -4.39
C MET A 134 10.96 15.24 -4.51
N VAL A 135 10.29 15.55 -3.40
CA VAL A 135 8.84 15.47 -3.29
C VAL A 135 8.26 16.88 -3.31
N ALA A 136 7.44 17.17 -4.34
CA ALA A 136 6.65 18.38 -4.39
C ALA A 136 5.16 18.03 -4.27
N LYS A 137 4.53 18.48 -3.18
CA LYS A 137 3.07 18.39 -3.01
C LYS A 137 2.37 19.24 -4.08
N THR A 138 1.35 18.68 -4.72
CA THR A 138 0.45 19.46 -5.56
C THR A 138 -0.51 20.29 -4.70
N ALA A 139 -1.30 21.16 -5.33
CA ALA A 139 -2.37 21.85 -4.63
C ALA A 139 -3.31 20.81 -3.98
N PRO A 140 -3.83 21.06 -2.76
CA PRO A 140 -4.79 20.17 -2.12
C PRO A 140 -6.00 19.90 -3.00
N ARG A 141 -6.48 18.67 -3.00
CA ARG A 141 -7.63 18.23 -3.78
C ARG A 141 -8.67 17.65 -2.83
N ASP A 142 -9.93 17.73 -3.22
CA ASP A 142 -11.02 17.25 -2.39
C ASP A 142 -11.02 15.71 -2.33
N GLY A 143 -10.72 15.16 -1.15
CA GLY A 143 -10.69 13.72 -0.91
C GLY A 143 -12.05 13.04 -1.08
N GLU A 144 -13.17 13.77 -1.07
CA GLU A 144 -14.47 13.20 -1.41
C GLU A 144 -14.62 12.94 -2.91
N SER A 145 -13.95 13.73 -3.75
CA SER A 145 -14.05 13.66 -5.22
C SER A 145 -12.86 12.97 -5.88
N HIS A 146 -11.71 12.89 -5.19
CA HIS A 146 -10.46 12.31 -5.67
C HIS A 146 -10.00 11.18 -4.74
N TYR A 147 -9.94 9.96 -5.26
CA TYR A 147 -9.55 8.76 -4.51
C TYR A 147 -9.03 7.67 -5.46
N SER A 148 -8.45 6.64 -4.88
CA SER A 148 -8.15 5.36 -5.54
C SER A 148 -8.85 4.23 -4.78
N LEU A 149 -9.70 3.46 -5.45
CA LEU A 149 -10.25 2.21 -4.94
C LEU A 149 -9.52 1.04 -5.61
N VAL A 150 -8.98 0.17 -4.77
CA VAL A 150 -8.19 -0.99 -5.17
C VAL A 150 -8.63 -2.22 -4.37
N GLY A 151 -8.26 -3.40 -4.86
CA GLY A 151 -8.29 -4.63 -4.09
C GLY A 151 -6.87 -5.07 -3.75
N CYS A 152 -6.66 -5.57 -2.54
CA CYS A 152 -5.37 -6.15 -2.14
C CYS A 152 -5.57 -7.62 -1.81
N THR A 153 -4.73 -8.50 -2.35
CA THR A 153 -4.75 -9.93 -2.09
C THR A 153 -3.42 -10.40 -1.54
N CYS A 154 -3.44 -11.06 -0.39
CA CYS A 154 -2.26 -11.64 0.24
C CYS A 154 -2.32 -13.16 0.17
N ALA A 155 -1.20 -13.79 -0.21
CA ALA A 155 -1.02 -15.23 -0.15
C ALA A 155 0.42 -15.56 0.30
N PRO A 156 0.64 -16.23 1.45
CA PRO A 156 -0.34 -16.61 2.48
C PRO A 156 -1.20 -15.45 3.02
N ALA A 157 -2.34 -15.78 3.64
CA ALA A 157 -3.29 -14.79 4.16
C ALA A 157 -2.65 -13.75 5.09
N PHE A 158 -3.10 -12.50 5.01
CA PHE A 158 -2.67 -11.44 5.92
C PHE A 158 -3.00 -11.77 7.39
N GLN A 159 -2.08 -11.42 8.28
CA GLN A 159 -2.25 -11.43 9.73
C GLN A 159 -1.54 -10.24 10.37
N TYR A 160 -2.21 -9.60 11.33
CA TYR A 160 -1.70 -8.41 12.01
C TYR A 160 -0.44 -8.67 12.84
N GLU A 161 -0.25 -9.89 13.32
CA GLU A 161 0.94 -10.28 14.09
C GLU A 161 2.23 -10.06 13.30
N ASP A 162 2.19 -10.15 11.97
CA ASP A 162 3.36 -9.92 11.12
C ASP A 162 3.46 -8.48 10.60
N PHE A 163 2.42 -7.66 10.79
CA PHE A 163 2.38 -6.30 10.26
C PHE A 163 3.37 -5.42 11.02
N GLU A 164 4.32 -4.85 10.29
CA GLU A 164 5.33 -3.96 10.83
C GLU A 164 5.17 -2.57 10.25
N LEU A 165 4.87 -1.58 11.10
CA LEU A 165 4.89 -0.17 10.70
C LEU A 165 6.33 0.37 10.76
N ALA A 166 6.74 1.12 9.76
CA ALA A 166 8.10 1.65 9.68
C ALA A 166 8.37 2.72 10.75
N LYS A 167 9.58 2.67 11.32
CA LYS A 167 10.13 3.80 12.08
C LYS A 167 10.86 4.74 11.14
N ARG A 168 10.55 6.04 11.20
CA ARG A 168 11.14 7.05 10.33
C ARG A 168 12.67 7.06 10.44
N SER A 169 13.21 7.07 11.67
CA SER A 169 14.66 7.08 11.91
C SER A 169 15.36 5.86 11.33
N TYR A 170 14.73 4.68 11.42
CA TYR A 170 15.27 3.44 10.86
C TYR A 170 15.41 3.55 9.34
N LEU A 171 14.35 3.94 8.64
CA LEU A 171 14.40 4.03 7.18
C LEU A 171 15.34 5.13 6.70
N ILE A 172 15.38 6.30 7.35
CA ILE A 172 16.33 7.35 7.00
C ILE A 172 17.78 6.85 7.14
N SER A 173 18.08 6.06 8.18
CA SER A 173 19.43 5.49 8.35
C SER A 173 19.84 4.53 7.23
N ARG A 174 18.88 3.86 6.58
CA ARG A 174 19.12 2.92 5.48
C ARG A 174 19.07 3.59 4.11
N PHE A 175 18.27 4.64 3.97
CA PHE A 175 17.94 5.32 2.71
C PHE A 175 18.06 6.84 2.87
N PRO A 176 19.24 7.38 3.23
CA PRO A 176 19.39 8.78 3.62
C PRO A 176 19.01 9.76 2.49
N ASN A 177 19.24 9.38 1.23
CA ASN A 177 18.90 10.21 0.07
C ASN A 177 17.39 10.30 -0.20
N TYR A 178 16.57 9.52 0.51
CA TYR A 178 15.12 9.42 0.31
C TYR A 178 14.33 9.97 1.52
N GLU A 179 14.97 10.74 2.41
CA GLU A 179 14.35 11.34 3.59
C GLU A 179 13.02 12.07 3.29
N PRO A 180 12.86 12.86 2.20
CA PRO A 180 11.58 13.48 1.88
C PRO A 180 10.44 12.48 1.65
N LEU A 181 10.71 11.37 0.94
CA LEU A 181 9.74 10.30 0.69
C LEU A 181 9.42 9.51 1.95
N ILE A 182 10.43 9.21 2.76
CA ILE A 182 10.25 8.51 4.03
C ILE A 182 9.41 9.35 4.97
N SER A 183 9.72 10.64 5.09
CA SER A 183 8.98 11.57 5.96
C SER A 183 7.54 11.74 5.52
N LEU A 184 7.26 11.65 4.21
CA LEU A 184 5.90 11.67 3.68
C LEU A 184 5.05 10.49 4.16
N LEU A 185 5.65 9.29 4.20
CA LEU A 185 4.93 8.03 4.44
C LEU A 185 5.23 7.41 5.80
N THR A 186 5.79 8.15 6.74
CA THR A 186 6.00 7.71 8.12
C THR A 186 5.43 8.73 9.10
N LEU A 187 5.04 8.27 10.28
CA LEU A 187 4.71 9.16 11.39
C LEU A 187 5.99 9.78 11.99
N PRO A 188 5.93 11.01 12.50
CA PRO A 188 7.00 11.55 13.33
C PRO A 188 7.10 10.72 14.62
N GLU A 189 8.33 10.53 15.09
CA GLU A 189 8.63 9.86 16.36
C GLU A 189 8.37 10.78 17.56
#